data_AF-A0A2W0H5X8-F1
#
_entry.id   AF-A0A2W0H5X8-F1
#
_cell.length_a   1.000
_cell.length_b   1.000
_cell.length_c   1.000
_cell.angle_alpha   90.00
_cell.angle_beta   90.00
_cell.angle_gamma   90.00
#
_symmetry.space_group_name_H-M   'P 1'
#
loop_
_entity.id
_entity.type
_entity.pdbx_description
1 polymer ?
#
loop_
_entity_poly.entity_id
_entity_poly.type
_entity_poly.pdbx_seq_one_letter_code
_entity_poly.pdbx_strand_id
1 'polypeptide(L)'
;MKVITLCGSTKFKNTFREMEKKLTLEGHAVISLGFFEQSEGIEITPEQEAMFEKIHRRKIDIADEIYVIDVDRYIGKSTAAEIEYAQNQGKAVHYYSIEN
;
A
#
# COMPACT_ATOMS: atom_id res chain seq x y z
N MET A 1 -4.67 -17.74 -6.47
CA MET A 1 -3.72 -16.62 -6.54
C MET A 1 -4.54 -15.35 -6.67
N LYS A 2 -4.32 -14.38 -5.80
CA LYS A 2 -4.92 -13.04 -5.90
C LYS A 2 -3.83 -12.02 -6.23
N VAL A 3 -4.22 -10.91 -6.83
CA VAL A 3 -3.39 -9.71 -6.97
C VAL A 3 -3.67 -8.80 -5.76
N ILE A 4 -2.63 -8.48 -4.99
CA ILE A 4 -2.74 -7.70 -3.74
C ILE A 4 -1.90 -6.44 -3.86
N THR A 5 -2.52 -5.27 -3.70
CA THR A 5 -1.79 -4.00 -3.62
C THR A 5 -1.49 -3.65 -2.17
N LEU A 6 -0.23 -3.32 -1.87
CA LEU A 6 0.17 -2.84 -0.54
C LEU A 6 -0.01 -1.33 -0.43
N CYS A 7 -0.73 -0.88 0.59
CA CYS A 7 -0.96 0.52 0.93
C CYS A 7 -0.31 0.85 2.28
N GLY A 8 0.17 2.07 2.48
CA GLY A 8 0.79 2.45 3.75
C GLY A 8 1.86 3.52 3.62
N SER A 9 2.32 4.03 4.77
CA SER A 9 3.35 5.07 4.79
C SER A 9 4.71 4.52 4.38
N THR A 10 5.40 5.27 3.52
CA THR A 10 6.68 4.88 2.96
C THR A 10 7.83 4.89 3.98
N LYS A 11 7.58 5.39 5.20
CA LYS A 11 8.49 5.24 6.33
C LYS A 11 8.63 3.79 6.82
N PHE A 12 7.65 2.92 6.54
CA PHE A 12 7.62 1.52 7.01
C PHE A 12 8.20 0.52 6.01
N LYS A 13 9.29 0.91 5.32
CA LYS A 13 9.93 0.12 4.26
C LYS A 13 10.18 -1.35 4.67
N ASN A 14 10.66 -1.59 5.88
CA ASN A 14 10.96 -2.95 6.34
C ASN A 14 9.71 -3.84 6.41
N THR A 15 8.60 -3.31 6.95
CA THR A 15 7.33 -4.03 7.04
C THR A 15 6.73 -4.28 5.65
N PHE A 16 6.88 -3.35 4.71
CA PHE A 16 6.52 -3.61 3.31
C PHE A 16 7.31 -4.79 2.74
N ARG A 17 8.63 -4.84 2.94
CA ARG A 17 9.46 -5.97 2.43
C ARG A 17 9.11 -7.30 3.09
N GLU A 18 8.76 -7.28 4.37
CA GLU A 18 8.27 -8.45 5.09
C GLU A 18 6.96 -8.97 4.46
N MET A 19 5.99 -8.08 4.25
CA MET A 19 4.68 -8.46 3.70
C MET A 19 4.75 -8.84 2.22
N GLU A 20 5.59 -8.19 1.42
CA GLU A 20 5.91 -8.62 0.06
C GLU A 20 6.39 -10.07 0.05
N LYS A 21 7.36 -10.41 0.92
CA LYS A 21 7.89 -11.76 1.04
C LYS A 21 6.81 -12.75 1.50
N LYS A 22 6.07 -12.43 2.56
CA LYS A 22 5.02 -13.30 3.13
C LYS A 22 3.95 -13.64 2.07
N LEU A 23 3.30 -12.63 1.51
CA LEU A 23 2.21 -12.81 0.55
C LEU A 23 2.68 -13.49 -0.75
N THR A 24 3.92 -13.22 -1.17
CA THR A 24 4.51 -13.92 -2.33
C THR A 24 4.71 -15.41 -2.04
N LEU A 25 5.23 -15.77 -0.85
CA LEU A 25 5.40 -17.17 -0.45
C LEU A 25 4.06 -17.91 -0.29
N GLU A 26 2.99 -17.19 0.03
CA GLU A 26 1.62 -17.71 0.08
C GLU A 26 0.99 -17.88 -1.33
N GLY A 27 1.68 -17.47 -2.40
CA GLY A 27 1.25 -17.66 -3.78
C GLY A 27 0.37 -16.53 -4.33
N HIS A 28 0.52 -15.31 -3.80
CA HIS A 28 -0.15 -14.11 -4.30
C HIS A 28 0.78 -13.26 -5.18
N ALA A 29 0.20 -12.54 -6.14
CA ALA A 29 0.91 -11.53 -6.91
C ALA A 29 0.84 -10.21 -6.13
N VAL A 30 1.99 -9.66 -5.72
CA VAL A 30 2.04 -8.47 -4.86
C VAL A 30 2.45 -7.23 -5.65
N ILE A 31 1.65 -6.17 -5.57
CA ILE A 31 1.95 -4.85 -6.12
C ILE A 31 2.28 -3.90 -4.97
N SER A 32 3.57 -3.62 -4.79
CA SER A 32 4.04 -2.70 -3.75
C SER A 32 4.16 -1.26 -4.24
N LEU A 33 4.65 -0.37 -3.36
CA LEU A 33 5.06 0.98 -3.69
C LEU A 33 6.19 0.99 -4.74
N GLY A 34 6.31 2.09 -5.49
CA GLY A 34 7.37 2.22 -6.49
C GLY A 34 8.75 2.41 -5.86
N PHE A 35 8.80 3.18 -4.77
CA PHE A 35 9.97 3.49 -3.96
C PHE A 35 9.49 4.02 -2.60
N PHE A 36 10.41 4.33 -1.68
CA PHE A 36 10.08 4.68 -0.30
C PHE A 36 10.62 6.08 0.07
N GLU A 37 9.98 7.15 -0.40
CA GLU A 37 10.53 8.50 -0.32
C GLU A 37 10.85 8.96 1.11
N GLN A 38 9.98 8.66 2.09
CA GLN A 38 10.22 9.05 3.48
C GLN A 38 11.36 8.26 4.13
N SER A 39 11.48 6.96 3.82
CA SER A 39 12.56 6.11 4.36
C SER A 39 13.89 6.37 3.67
N GLU A 40 13.88 6.86 2.43
CA GLU A 40 15.06 7.06 1.58
C GLU A 40 15.50 8.52 1.50
N GLY A 41 14.76 9.45 2.13
CA GLY A 41 15.07 10.87 2.14
C GLY A 41 14.92 11.54 0.77
N ILE A 42 13.99 11.04 -0.05
CA ILE A 42 13.73 11.58 -1.40
C ILE A 42 12.74 12.72 -1.27
N GLU A 43 13.12 13.92 -1.71
CA GLU A 43 12.22 15.06 -1.80
C GLU A 43 11.27 14.90 -3.00
N ILE A 44 9.99 15.14 -2.76
CA ILE A 44 8.94 15.07 -3.78
C ILE A 44 8.23 16.41 -3.91
N THR A 45 7.89 16.81 -5.13
CA THR A 45 7.08 18.01 -5.36
C THR A 45 5.59 17.70 -5.19
N PRO A 46 4.73 18.72 -4.93
CA PRO A 46 3.27 18.52 -4.87
C PRO A 46 2.68 17.90 -6.15
N GLU A 47 3.24 18.21 -7.32
CA GLU A 47 2.82 17.62 -8.60
C GLU A 47 3.16 16.14 -8.68
N GLN A 48 4.33 15.75 -8.15
CA GLN A 48 4.73 14.34 -8.05
C GLN A 48 3.84 13.59 -7.06
N GLU A 49 3.55 14.18 -5.90
CA GLU A 49 2.64 13.58 -4.90
C GLU A 49 1.26 13.30 -5.52
N ALA A 50 0.67 14.28 -6.21
CA ALA A 50 -0.61 14.10 -6.90
C ALA A 50 -0.54 13.07 -8.04
N MET A 51 0.60 12.95 -8.72
CA MET A 51 0.81 11.91 -9.73
C MET A 51 0.92 10.51 -9.09
N PHE A 52 1.62 10.40 -7.97
CA PHE A 52 1.78 9.14 -7.24
C PHE A 52 0.46 8.63 -6.69
N GLU A 53 -0.40 9.51 -6.21
CA GLU A 53 -1.77 9.16 -5.81
C GLU A 53 -2.55 8.51 -6.96
N LYS A 54 -2.48 9.08 -8.16
CA LYS A 54 -3.14 8.50 -9.36
C LYS A 54 -2.55 7.15 -9.74
N ILE A 55 -1.22 7.01 -9.67
CA ILE A 55 -0.53 5.74 -9.92
C ILE A 55 -0.99 4.69 -8.90
N HIS A 56 -1.10 5.06 -7.63
CA HIS A 56 -1.51 4.13 -6.58
C HIS A 56 -2.96 3.69 -6.73
N ARG A 57 -3.89 4.62 -7.03
CA ARG A 57 -5.27 4.28 -7.39
C ARG A 57 -5.32 3.29 -8.55
N ARG A 58 -4.45 3.45 -9.56
CA ARG A 58 -4.38 2.50 -10.68
C ARG A 58 -3.87 1.11 -10.26
N LYS A 59 -2.96 1.02 -9.29
CA LYS A 59 -2.55 -0.27 -8.68
C LYS A 59 -3.71 -0.92 -7.95
N ILE A 60 -4.53 -0.13 -7.25
CA ILE A 60 -5.74 -0.62 -6.60
C ILE A 60 -6.73 -1.16 -7.64
N ASP A 61 -6.99 -0.46 -8.74
CA ASP A 61 -7.91 -0.90 -9.81
C ASP A 61 -7.62 -2.34 -10.27
N ILE A 62 -6.34 -2.65 -10.52
CA ILE A 62 -5.90 -3.93 -11.07
C ILE A 62 -5.73 -5.04 -10.01
N ALA A 63 -5.84 -4.71 -8.73
CA ALA A 63 -5.75 -5.68 -7.64
C ALA A 63 -7.11 -6.29 -7.30
N ASP A 64 -7.12 -7.52 -6.80
CA ASP A 64 -8.33 -8.14 -6.26
C ASP A 64 -8.66 -7.56 -4.86
N GLU A 65 -7.63 -7.22 -4.09
CA GLU A 65 -7.74 -6.67 -2.74
C GLU A 65 -6.54 -5.78 -2.38
N ILE A 66 -6.66 -5.02 -1.29
CA ILE A 66 -5.56 -4.24 -0.72
C ILE A 66 -5.15 -4.78 0.65
N TYR A 67 -3.88 -4.58 0.99
CA TYR A 67 -3.33 -4.89 2.31
C TYR A 67 -2.64 -3.65 2.87
N VAL A 68 -3.13 -3.17 4.01
CA VAL A 68 -2.71 -1.92 4.63
C VAL A 68 -1.61 -2.18 5.65
N ILE A 69 -0.46 -1.54 5.47
CA ILE A 69 0.67 -1.54 6.39
C ILE A 69 0.46 -0.44 7.44
N ASP A 70 -0.36 -0.74 8.46
CA ASP A 70 -0.73 0.14 9.57
C ASP A 70 0.06 -0.19 10.86
N VAL A 71 1.40 -0.14 10.79
CA VAL A 71 2.28 -0.37 11.96
C VAL A 71 1.89 0.57 13.10
N ASP A 72 1.71 0.02 14.31
CA ASP A 72 1.19 0.72 15.49
C ASP A 72 -0.15 1.44 15.24
N ARG A 73 -0.96 0.92 14.31
CA ARG A 73 -2.23 1.50 13.84
C ARG A 73 -2.07 2.89 13.20
N TYR A 74 -0.87 3.21 12.73
CA TYR A 74 -0.62 4.46 12.02
C TYR A 74 -1.23 4.41 10.61
N ILE A 75 -2.13 5.35 10.32
CA ILE A 75 -2.68 5.57 8.97
C ILE A 75 -2.48 7.05 8.60
N GLY A 76 -1.70 7.29 7.55
CA GLY A 76 -1.51 8.63 6.99
C GLY A 76 -2.69 9.07 6.10
N LYS A 77 -2.76 10.36 5.78
CA LYS A 77 -3.85 10.91 4.94
C LYS A 77 -3.96 10.24 3.57
N SER A 78 -2.83 10.04 2.89
CA SER A 78 -2.78 9.36 1.59
C SER A 78 -3.29 7.91 1.70
N THR A 79 -2.80 7.15 2.69
CA THR A 79 -3.27 5.78 2.95
C THR A 79 -4.76 5.71 3.29
N ALA A 80 -5.28 6.66 4.07
CA ALA A 80 -6.72 6.73 4.37
C ALA A 80 -7.56 6.92 3.09
N ALA A 81 -7.11 7.79 2.17
CA ALA A 81 -7.76 8.01 0.89
C ALA A 81 -7.68 6.77 -0.02
N GLU A 82 -6.56 6.03 0.01
CA GLU A 82 -6.40 4.76 -0.70
C GLU A 82 -7.37 3.68 -0.18
N ILE A 83 -7.53 3.58 1.15
CA ILE A 83 -8.47 2.66 1.78
C ILE A 83 -9.91 2.99 1.37
N GLU A 84 -10.31 4.25 1.49
CA GLU A 84 -11.65 4.71 1.08
C GLU A 84 -11.89 4.42 -0.41
N TYR A 85 -10.89 4.68 -1.25
CA TYR A 85 -10.97 4.38 -2.67
C TYR A 85 -11.18 2.89 -2.95
N ALA A 86 -10.41 2.00 -2.30
CA ALA A 86 -10.55 0.56 -2.45
C ALA A 86 -11.93 0.07 -1.98
N GLN A 87 -12.43 0.57 -0.86
CA GLN A 87 -13.76 0.25 -0.33
C GLN A 87 -14.86 0.66 -1.31
N ASN A 88 -14.76 1.86 -1.90
CA ASN A 88 -15.70 2.34 -2.91
C ASN A 88 -15.67 1.50 -4.20
N GLN A 89 -14.57 0.81 -4.49
CA GLN A 89 -14.46 -0.16 -5.58
C GLN A 89 -14.93 -1.57 -5.20
N GLY A 90 -15.42 -1.77 -3.96
CA GLY A 90 -15.85 -3.07 -3.46
C GLY A 90 -14.70 -4.06 -3.21
N LYS A 91 -13.47 -3.57 -3.06
CA LYS A 91 -12.29 -4.41 -2.80
C LYS A 91 -12.17 -4.73 -1.32
N ALA A 92 -11.72 -5.94 -1.01
CA ALA A 92 -11.42 -6.31 0.37
C ALA A 92 -10.21 -5.50 0.89
N VAL A 93 -10.25 -5.16 2.18
CA VAL A 93 -9.19 -4.40 2.86
C VAL A 93 -8.73 -5.20 4.07
N HIS A 94 -7.44 -5.54 4.09
CA HIS A 94 -6.78 -6.23 5.21
C HIS A 94 -5.79 -5.29 5.89
N TYR A 95 -5.50 -5.53 7.17
CA TYR A 95 -4.66 -4.65 7.99
C TYR A 95 -3.56 -5.45 8.68
N TYR A 96 -2.34 -4.93 8.62
CA TYR A 96 -1.17 -5.52 9.25
C TYR A 96 -1.35 -5.70 10.76
N SER A 97 -1.94 -4.71 11.44
CA SER A 97 -2.11 -4.68 12.90
C SER A 97 -3.15 -5.67 13.47
N ILE A 98 -3.93 -6.33 12.60
CA ILE A 98 -4.90 -7.35 13.00
C ILE A 98 -4.27 -8.75 12.95
N GLU A 99 -3.31 -8.94 12.06
CA GLU A 99 -2.68 -10.25 11.81
C GLU A 99 -1.35 -10.43 12.55
N ASN A 100 -0.80 -9.36 13.15
CA ASN A 100 0.49 -9.32 13.86
C ASN A 100 0.40 -8.41 15.09
#